data_AF-A0A2N3DQS4-F1
#
_entry.id   AF-A0A2N3DQS4-F1
#
_cell.length_a   1.000
_cell.length_b   1.000
_cell.length_c   1.000
_cell.angle_alpha   90.00
_cell.angle_beta   90.00
_cell.angle_gamma   90.00
#
_symmetry.space_group_name_H-M   'P 1'
#
loop_
_entity.id
_entity.type
_entity.pdbx_description
1 polymer ?
#
loop_
_entity_poly.entity_id
_entity_poly.type
_entity_poly.pdbx_seq_one_letter_code
_entity_poly.pdbx_strand_id
1 'polypeptide(L)'
;PIYVGQASPTVNNARTPLEQGPKLCGRLSDHKKNIAKATTTLDLADFEFRSLVVQSGWETAAEDYLIHLFRPIWNSETKLLYGLGKHGDDADTRGNKRSPWDTLHPGRAWAAKSKEDAKSPDAIAAELTRHFAEHPVFPDLKHVLASFLDELRQV
;
A
#
# COMPACT_ATOMS: atom_id res chain seq x y z
N PRO A 1 1.85 8.42 4.53
CA PRO A 1 1.69 6.96 4.76
C PRO A 1 2.57 6.21 3.75
N ILE A 2 3.10 5.04 4.11
CA ILE A 2 3.90 4.23 3.17
C ILE A 2 3.01 3.38 2.23
N TYR A 3 1.80 3.06 2.69
CA TYR A 3 0.75 2.35 1.96
C TYR A 3 -0.64 2.84 2.38
N VAL A 4 -1.60 2.82 1.45
CA VAL A 4 -3.03 3.06 1.66
C VAL A 4 -3.79 1.94 0.98
N GLY A 5 -4.85 1.44 1.63
CA GLY A 5 -5.63 0.32 1.12
C GLY A 5 -7.10 0.37 1.56
N GLN A 6 -7.99 -0.22 0.76
CA GLN A 6 -9.39 -0.46 1.12
C GLN A 6 -9.71 -1.95 1.31
N ALA A 7 -10.82 -2.25 2.00
CA ALA A 7 -11.41 -3.59 2.02
C ALA A 7 -12.93 -3.51 1.83
N SER A 8 -13.41 -3.95 0.66
CA SER A 8 -14.84 -3.98 0.37
C SER A 8 -15.54 -5.03 1.23
N PRO A 9 -16.72 -4.71 1.78
CA PRO A 9 -17.51 -5.66 2.56
C PRO A 9 -18.04 -6.78 1.68
N THR A 10 -18.44 -7.89 2.31
CA THR A 10 -19.16 -8.96 1.61
C THR A 10 -20.56 -8.51 1.16
N VAL A 11 -21.15 -7.56 1.88
CA VAL A 11 -22.49 -7.02 1.61
C VAL A 11 -22.35 -5.67 0.89
N ASN A 12 -22.77 -5.62 -0.38
CA ASN A 12 -22.55 -4.47 -1.26
C ASN A 12 -23.18 -3.15 -0.79
N ASN A 13 -24.19 -3.19 0.07
CA ASN A 13 -24.92 -2.02 0.57
C ASN A 13 -24.79 -1.84 2.10
N ALA A 14 -23.75 -2.40 2.72
CA ALA A 14 -23.51 -2.24 4.15
C ALA A 14 -23.38 -0.75 4.55
N ARG A 15 -24.13 -0.34 5.56
CA ARG A 15 -24.18 1.05 6.06
C ARG A 15 -23.60 1.19 7.45
N THR A 16 -23.58 0.12 8.22
CA THR A 16 -23.07 0.11 9.59
C THR A 16 -21.77 -0.68 9.71
N PRO A 17 -20.92 -0.40 10.71
CA PRO A 17 -19.72 -1.19 10.94
C PRO A 17 -19.96 -2.70 11.13
N LEU A 18 -21.12 -3.07 11.70
CA LEU A 18 -21.49 -4.47 11.85
C LEU A 18 -21.73 -5.15 10.49
N GLU A 19 -22.44 -4.48 9.57
CA GLU A 19 -22.70 -4.99 8.22
C GLU A 19 -21.43 -5.03 7.36
N GLN A 20 -20.48 -4.12 7.61
CA GLN A 20 -19.18 -4.11 6.94
C GLN A 20 -18.35 -5.37 7.26
N GLY A 21 -18.53 -5.91 8.46
CA GLY A 21 -17.92 -7.17 8.90
C GLY A 21 -16.40 -7.10 9.06
N PRO A 22 -15.71 -8.25 9.09
CA PRO A 22 -14.30 -8.32 9.49
C PRO A 22 -13.31 -8.07 8.35
N LYS A 23 -13.76 -7.68 7.14
CA LYS A 23 -12.91 -7.57 5.94
C LYS A 23 -11.72 -6.64 6.12
N LEU A 24 -11.95 -5.47 6.72
CA LEU A 24 -10.89 -4.50 7.02
C LEU A 24 -9.84 -5.06 7.99
N CYS A 25 -10.29 -5.70 9.07
CA CYS A 25 -9.40 -6.34 10.04
C CYS A 25 -8.60 -7.50 9.40
N GLY A 26 -9.26 -8.32 8.56
CA GLY A 26 -8.61 -9.38 7.80
C GLY A 26 -7.50 -8.84 6.89
N ARG A 27 -7.78 -7.78 6.13
CA ARG A 27 -6.79 -7.15 5.25
C ARG A 27 -5.59 -6.57 6.01
N LEU A 28 -5.84 -5.91 7.15
CA LEU A 28 -4.77 -5.42 8.02
C LEU A 28 -3.91 -6.58 8.56
N SER A 29 -4.54 -7.68 8.97
CA SER A 29 -3.86 -8.89 9.42
C SER A 29 -2.99 -9.50 8.31
N ASP A 30 -3.46 -9.51 7.07
CA ASP A 30 -2.71 -10.02 5.93
C ASP A 30 -1.50 -9.14 5.58
N HIS A 31 -1.65 -7.80 5.62
CA HIS A 31 -0.53 -6.89 5.45
C HIS A 31 0.51 -7.05 6.56
N LYS A 32 0.07 -7.15 7.83
CA LYS A 32 0.94 -7.45 8.96
C LYS A 32 1.74 -8.73 8.74
N LYS A 33 1.10 -9.82 8.31
CA LYS A 33 1.77 -11.10 8.01
C LYS A 33 2.76 -10.98 6.85
N ASN A 34 2.47 -10.17 5.83
CA ASN A 34 3.38 -9.97 4.72
C ASN A 34 4.62 -9.16 5.12
N ILE A 35 4.44 -8.08 5.88
CA ILE A 35 5.56 -7.28 6.43
C ILE A 35 6.43 -8.14 7.35
N ALA A 36 5.80 -8.92 8.25
CA ALA A 36 6.52 -9.79 9.19
C ALA A 36 7.34 -10.91 8.51
N LYS A 37 7.14 -11.19 7.22
CA LYS A 37 7.97 -12.14 6.47
C LYS A 37 9.30 -11.52 6.04
N ALA A 38 9.39 -10.20 5.91
CA ALA A 38 10.58 -9.48 5.45
C ALA A 38 11.60 -9.23 6.58
N THR A 39 11.91 -10.28 7.35
CA THR A 39 12.61 -10.21 8.64
C THR A 39 14.03 -9.64 8.58
N THR A 40 14.64 -9.60 7.39
CA THR A 40 16.00 -9.06 7.19
C THR A 40 16.02 -7.57 6.86
N THR A 41 14.86 -6.97 6.57
CA THR A 41 14.79 -5.60 6.03
C THR A 41 13.77 -4.71 6.74
N LEU A 42 12.79 -5.29 7.44
CA LEU A 42 11.73 -4.56 8.13
C LEU A 42 11.52 -5.14 9.53
N ASP A 43 11.37 -4.27 10.52
CA ASP A 43 10.81 -4.63 11.82
C ASP A 43 9.32 -4.22 11.86
N LEU A 44 8.47 -5.13 12.28
CA LEU A 44 7.04 -4.86 12.41
C LEU A 44 6.75 -3.80 13.50
N ALA A 45 7.62 -3.66 14.49
CA ALA A 45 7.50 -2.66 15.55
C ALA A 45 7.58 -1.21 15.04
N ASP A 46 8.17 -1.00 13.85
CA ASP A 46 8.30 0.32 13.23
C ASP A 46 7.03 0.77 12.48
N PHE A 47 5.97 -0.04 12.49
CA PHE A 47 4.75 0.22 11.74
C PHE A 47 3.57 0.58 12.63
N GLU A 48 2.93 1.69 12.28
CA GLU A 48 1.61 2.08 12.79
C GLU A 48 0.58 2.00 11.67
N PHE A 49 -0.70 1.90 12.05
CA PHE A 49 -1.80 1.96 11.09
C PHE A 49 -2.93 2.85 11.63
N ARG A 50 -3.70 3.41 10.70
CA ARG A 50 -4.97 4.08 10.97
C ARG A 50 -6.02 3.45 10.07
N SER A 51 -7.24 3.33 10.57
CA SER A 51 -8.36 2.75 9.84
C SER A 51 -9.63 3.51 10.11
N LEU A 52 -10.50 3.58 9.10
CA LEU A 52 -11.82 4.17 9.19
C LEU A 52 -12.80 3.26 8.46
N VAL A 53 -13.89 2.91 9.13
CA VAL A 53 -14.99 2.17 8.50
C VAL A 53 -15.93 3.19 7.88
N VAL A 54 -16.18 3.06 6.58
CA VAL A 54 -17.07 3.93 5.81
C VAL A 54 -18.25 3.13 5.27
N GLN A 55 -19.32 3.82 4.86
CA GLN A 55 -20.42 3.19 4.14
C GLN A 55 -19.95 2.64 2.78
N SER A 56 -20.50 1.50 2.35
CA SER A 56 -20.16 0.92 1.04
C SER A 56 -20.33 1.92 -0.11
N GLY A 57 -19.35 1.92 -1.01
CA GLY A 57 -19.25 2.82 -2.15
C GLY A 57 -18.35 4.03 -1.89
N TRP A 58 -18.00 4.33 -0.64
CA TRP A 58 -17.10 5.43 -0.29
C TRP A 58 -15.64 4.99 -0.21
N GLU A 59 -15.38 3.70 0.00
CA GLU A 59 -14.04 3.18 0.29
C GLU A 59 -13.07 3.38 -0.88
N THR A 60 -13.52 3.19 -2.12
CA THR A 60 -12.70 3.37 -3.32
C THR A 60 -12.32 4.84 -3.53
N ALA A 61 -13.30 5.75 -3.46
CA ALA A 61 -13.04 7.17 -3.63
C ALA A 61 -12.09 7.72 -2.53
N ALA A 62 -12.26 7.25 -1.29
CA ALA A 62 -11.38 7.60 -0.19
C ALA A 62 -9.96 7.06 -0.39
N GLU A 63 -9.81 5.79 -0.80
CA GLU A 63 -8.51 5.19 -1.12
C GLU A 63 -7.80 5.95 -2.25
N ASP A 64 -8.48 6.16 -3.37
CA ASP A 64 -7.95 6.85 -4.54
C ASP A 64 -7.47 8.26 -4.18
N TYR A 65 -8.26 9.00 -3.41
CA TYR A 65 -7.90 10.34 -2.97
C TYR A 65 -6.69 10.35 -2.03
N LEU A 66 -6.66 9.43 -1.06
CA LEU A 66 -5.52 9.34 -0.13
C LEU A 66 -4.23 8.91 -0.86
N ILE A 67 -4.32 8.04 -1.87
CA ILE A 67 -3.18 7.66 -2.71
C ILE A 67 -2.72 8.87 -3.55
N HIS A 68 -3.64 9.64 -4.11
CA HIS A 68 -3.34 10.86 -4.84
C HIS A 68 -2.61 11.89 -3.96
N LEU A 69 -3.13 12.14 -2.75
CA LEU A 69 -2.61 13.15 -1.84
C LEU A 69 -1.24 12.76 -1.26
N PHE A 70 -1.10 11.51 -0.80
CA PHE A 70 0.10 11.10 -0.07
C PHE A 70 1.17 10.40 -0.92
N ARG A 71 0.83 9.99 -2.15
CA ARG A 71 1.70 9.24 -3.06
C ARG A 71 2.49 8.10 -2.39
N PRO A 72 1.85 7.20 -1.62
CA PRO A 72 2.51 6.13 -0.88
C PRO A 72 3.36 5.21 -1.78
N ILE A 73 4.62 4.97 -1.41
CA ILE A 73 5.58 4.23 -2.25
C ILE A 73 5.22 2.74 -2.46
N TRP A 74 4.48 2.12 -1.55
CA TRP A 74 4.09 0.69 -1.64
C TRP A 74 2.80 0.44 -2.43
N ASN A 75 2.09 1.51 -2.80
CA ASN A 75 0.89 1.45 -3.61
C ASN A 75 1.23 1.15 -5.08
N SER A 76 0.32 0.47 -5.77
CA SER A 76 0.54 0.06 -7.16
C SER A 76 0.51 1.26 -8.12
N GLU A 77 -0.24 2.29 -7.71
CA GLU A 77 -0.55 3.50 -8.44
C GLU A 77 0.69 4.39 -8.61
N THR A 78 1.63 4.36 -7.65
CA THR A 78 2.90 5.09 -7.76
C THR A 78 3.90 4.38 -8.67
N LYS A 79 3.70 3.09 -8.95
CA LYS A 79 4.57 2.23 -9.75
C LYS A 79 6.03 2.18 -9.25
N LEU A 80 6.28 2.53 -7.99
CA LEU A 80 7.61 2.55 -7.38
C LEU A 80 7.95 1.20 -6.74
N LEU A 81 7.38 0.94 -5.56
CA LEU A 81 7.70 -0.20 -4.71
C LEU A 81 6.45 -1.09 -4.48
N TYR A 82 5.75 -1.41 -5.57
CA TYR A 82 4.50 -2.16 -5.53
C TYR A 82 4.72 -3.65 -5.23
N GLY A 83 3.68 -4.31 -4.69
CA GLY A 83 3.63 -5.77 -4.52
C GLY A 83 3.27 -6.27 -3.12
N LEU A 84 3.17 -5.39 -2.12
CA LEU A 84 2.77 -5.77 -0.75
C LEU A 84 1.43 -6.53 -0.71
N GLY A 85 0.42 -6.03 -1.44
CA GLY A 85 -0.93 -6.59 -1.48
C GLY A 85 -1.11 -7.86 -2.32
N LYS A 86 -0.04 -8.39 -2.94
CA LYS A 86 -0.12 -9.64 -3.68
C LYS A 86 -0.33 -10.81 -2.71
N HIS A 87 -1.34 -11.61 -3.00
CA HIS A 87 -1.50 -12.95 -2.42
C HIS A 87 -0.81 -13.95 -3.35
N GLY A 88 -0.19 -14.98 -2.79
CA GLY A 88 0.62 -15.92 -3.55
C GLY A 88 -0.24 -16.74 -4.49
N ASP A 89 -0.33 -16.33 -5.76
CA ASP A 89 -0.81 -17.18 -6.84
C ASP A 89 0.28 -18.22 -7.15
N ASP A 90 -0.11 -19.45 -7.52
CA ASP A 90 0.83 -20.53 -7.81
C ASP A 90 1.83 -20.11 -8.89
N ALA A 91 3.12 -20.20 -8.54
CA ALA A 91 4.26 -19.76 -9.35
C ALA A 91 4.33 -20.41 -10.74
N ASP A 92 3.62 -21.52 -10.95
CA ASP A 92 3.59 -22.23 -12.23
C ASP A 92 2.67 -21.59 -13.28
N THR A 93 1.76 -20.69 -12.88
CA THR A 93 0.80 -20.12 -13.84
C THR A 93 1.31 -18.91 -14.61
N ARG A 94 2.36 -18.20 -14.15
CA ARG A 94 2.80 -16.98 -14.83
C ARG A 94 4.29 -16.74 -14.63
N GLY A 95 5.03 -16.57 -15.73
CA GLY A 95 6.39 -16.02 -15.76
C GLY A 95 6.47 -14.56 -15.30
N ASN A 96 5.78 -14.24 -14.20
CA ASN A 96 5.73 -12.93 -13.59
C ASN A 96 7.05 -12.66 -12.87
N LYS A 97 7.65 -11.53 -13.20
CA LYS A 97 8.82 -10.99 -12.49
C LYS A 97 8.48 -10.77 -11.02
N ARG A 98 9.46 -10.96 -10.14
CA ARG A 98 9.40 -10.64 -8.71
C ARG A 98 9.03 -9.16 -8.57
N SER A 99 8.08 -8.85 -7.69
CA SER A 99 7.63 -7.47 -7.52
C SER A 99 8.75 -6.60 -6.92
N PRO A 100 8.81 -5.29 -7.20
CA PRO A 100 9.82 -4.43 -6.59
C PRO A 100 9.83 -4.51 -5.06
N TRP A 101 8.65 -4.64 -4.43
CA TRP A 101 8.56 -4.83 -2.98
C TRP A 101 9.28 -6.12 -2.54
N ASP A 102 9.04 -7.24 -3.23
CA ASP A 102 9.73 -8.51 -2.94
C ASP A 102 11.22 -8.50 -3.28
N THR A 103 11.64 -7.68 -4.23
CA THR A 103 13.06 -7.48 -4.56
C THR A 103 13.81 -6.77 -3.43
N LEU A 104 13.21 -5.73 -2.83
CA LEU A 104 13.82 -5.05 -1.67
C LEU A 104 13.58 -5.77 -0.34
N HIS A 105 12.46 -6.47 -0.19
CA HIS A 105 12.02 -7.09 1.05
C HIS A 105 11.84 -8.61 0.89
N PRO A 106 12.96 -9.36 0.76
CA PRO A 106 12.90 -10.81 0.60
C PRO A 106 12.32 -11.48 1.86
N GLY A 107 11.62 -12.61 1.68
CA GLY A 107 11.10 -13.43 2.78
C GLY A 107 9.78 -14.15 2.49
N ARG A 108 9.05 -13.73 1.46
CA ARG A 108 7.85 -14.46 0.98
C ARG A 108 8.28 -15.65 0.11
N ALA A 109 8.07 -16.87 0.60
CA ALA A 109 8.51 -18.11 -0.07
C ALA A 109 8.05 -18.24 -1.53
N TRP A 110 6.85 -17.76 -1.86
CA TRP A 110 6.35 -17.80 -3.24
C TRP A 110 7.08 -16.80 -4.17
N ALA A 111 7.52 -15.64 -3.66
CA ALA A 111 8.26 -14.65 -4.44
C ALA A 111 9.72 -15.08 -4.71
N ALA A 112 10.27 -15.93 -3.85
CA ALA A 112 11.58 -16.55 -4.06
C ALA A 112 11.61 -17.50 -5.27
N LYS A 113 10.45 -18.00 -5.71
CA LYS A 113 10.33 -18.87 -6.91
C LYS A 113 10.50 -18.09 -8.22
N SER A 114 10.28 -16.76 -8.22
CA SER A 114 10.49 -15.92 -9.40
C SER A 114 11.99 -15.80 -9.71
N LYS A 115 12.36 -16.01 -10.97
CA LYS A 115 13.76 -16.00 -11.44
C LYS A 115 14.28 -14.62 -11.84
N GLU A 116 13.38 -13.68 -12.16
CA GLU A 116 13.72 -12.34 -12.64
C GLU A 116 13.03 -11.28 -11.78
N ASP A 117 13.72 -10.19 -11.47
CA ASP A 117 13.17 -9.04 -10.77
C ASP A 117 12.51 -8.04 -11.74
N ALA A 118 11.40 -7.43 -11.35
CA ALA A 118 10.74 -6.41 -12.17
C ALA A 118 11.59 -5.12 -12.25
N LYS A 119 12.35 -4.83 -11.20
CA LYS A 119 13.29 -3.70 -11.10
C LYS A 119 14.50 -4.13 -10.28
N SER A 120 15.69 -3.64 -10.61
CA SER A 120 16.88 -3.85 -9.77
C SER A 120 16.81 -3.00 -8.49
N PRO A 121 17.50 -3.39 -7.41
CA PRO A 121 17.60 -2.58 -6.20
C PRO A 121 18.08 -1.14 -6.47
N ASP A 122 19.07 -0.97 -7.33
CA ASP A 122 19.62 0.35 -7.68
C ASP A 122 18.59 1.24 -8.41
N ALA A 123 17.82 0.65 -9.33
CA ALA A 123 16.75 1.37 -10.02
C ALA A 123 15.67 1.82 -9.03
N ILE A 124 15.29 0.94 -8.09
CA ILE A 124 14.32 1.28 -7.04
C ILE A 124 14.87 2.41 -6.16
N ALA A 125 16.13 2.36 -5.73
CA ALA A 125 16.74 3.39 -4.90
C ALA A 125 16.77 4.76 -5.60
N ALA A 126 17.11 4.80 -6.89
CA ALA A 126 17.11 6.02 -7.68
C ALA A 126 15.69 6.62 -7.83
N GLU A 127 14.70 5.77 -8.08
CA GLU A 127 13.30 6.18 -8.17
C GLU A 127 12.75 6.70 -6.84
N LEU A 128 13.07 6.04 -5.71
CA LEU A 128 12.68 6.49 -4.37
C LEU A 128 13.33 7.83 -4.01
N THR A 129 14.61 8.01 -4.35
CA THR A 129 15.31 9.29 -4.13
C THR A 129 14.62 10.43 -4.85
N ARG A 130 14.29 10.23 -6.13
CA ARG A 130 13.53 11.23 -6.92
C ARG A 130 12.15 11.47 -6.31
N HIS A 131 11.44 10.41 -5.94
CA HIS A 131 10.10 10.50 -5.37
C HIS A 131 10.06 11.35 -4.10
N PHE A 132 10.97 11.13 -3.16
CA PHE A 132 10.99 11.90 -1.90
C PHE A 132 11.45 13.36 -2.09
N ALA A 133 12.18 13.66 -3.17
CA ALA A 133 12.51 15.04 -3.53
C ALA A 133 11.31 15.78 -4.16
N GLU A 134 10.52 15.10 -5.00
CA GLU A 134 9.36 15.67 -5.69
C GLU A 134 8.10 15.73 -4.80
N HIS A 135 7.95 14.77 -3.89
CA HIS A 135 6.78 14.59 -3.04
C HIS A 135 7.20 14.49 -1.56
N PRO A 136 7.54 15.62 -0.92
CA PRO A 136 7.93 15.62 0.48
C PRO A 136 6.78 15.16 1.38
N VAL A 137 7.12 14.44 2.45
CA VAL A 137 6.14 13.95 3.41
C VAL A 137 5.56 15.12 4.21
N PHE A 138 4.25 15.11 4.40
CA PHE A 138 3.60 16.08 5.29
C PHE A 138 4.08 15.89 6.74
N PRO A 139 4.63 16.94 7.39
CA PRO A 139 5.20 16.82 8.72
C PRO A 139 4.12 16.65 9.81
N ASP A 140 2.91 17.18 9.59
CA ASP A 140 1.81 17.13 10.54
C ASP A 140 0.44 17.28 9.85
N LEU A 141 -0.63 17.18 10.65
CA LEU A 141 -2.01 17.31 10.16
C LEU A 141 -2.31 18.71 9.60
N LYS A 142 -1.69 19.77 10.12
CA LYS A 142 -1.93 21.14 9.65
C LYS A 142 -1.50 21.28 8.20
N HIS A 143 -0.36 20.70 7.83
CA HIS A 143 0.14 20.73 6.45
C HIS A 143 -0.72 19.88 5.50
N VAL A 144 -1.23 18.74 5.97
CA VAL A 144 -2.20 17.92 5.21
C VAL A 144 -3.47 18.73 4.93
N LEU A 145 -4.04 19.37 5.96
CA LEU A 145 -5.26 20.16 5.81
C LEU A 145 -5.04 21.39 4.93
N ALA A 146 -3.88 22.04 5.01
CA ALA A 146 -3.55 23.16 4.14
C ALA A 146 -3.50 22.72 2.67
N SER A 147 -2.76 21.65 2.36
CA SER A 147 -2.69 21.09 1.00
C SER A 147 -4.07 20.70 0.47
N PHE A 148 -4.89 20.04 1.30
CA PHE A 148 -6.26 19.66 0.96
C PHE A 148 -7.13 20.88 0.62
N LEU A 149 -7.08 21.92 1.44
CA LEU A 149 -7.87 23.14 1.22
C LEU A 149 -7.39 23.91 -0.02
N ASP A 150 -6.08 23.92 -0.30
CA ASP A 150 -5.54 24.59 -1.47
C ASP A 150 -5.93 23.87 -2.77
N GLU A 151 -5.91 22.53 -2.79
CA GLU A 151 -6.46 21.73 -3.91
C GLU A 151 -7.93 22.05 -4.18
N LEU A 152 -8.75 22.15 -3.12
CA LEU A 152 -10.18 22.48 -3.26
C LEU A 152 -10.43 23.88 -3.80
N ARG A 153 -9.53 24.83 -3.53
CA ARG A 153 -9.68 26.22 -3.98
C ARG A 153 -9.40 26.40 -5.48
N GLN A 154 -8.77 25.42 -6.14
CA GLN A 154 -8.44 25.47 -7.58
C GLN A 154 -7.68 26.74 -8.02
N VAL A 155 -6.84 27.32 -7.14
CA VAL A 155 -6.07 28.55 -7.43
C VAL A 155 -4.69 28.20 -7.95
#